data_AF-A0A3A1WYI1-F1
#
_entry.id   AF-A0A3A1WYI1-F1
#
_cell.length_a   1.000
_cell.length_b   1.000
_cell.length_c   1.000
_cell.angle_alpha   90.00
_cell.angle_beta   90.00
_cell.angle_gamma   90.00
#
_symmetry.space_group_name_H-M   'P 1'
#
loop_
_entity.id
_entity.type
_entity.pdbx_description
1 polymer ?
#
loop_
_entity_poly.entity_id
_entity_poly.type
_entity_poly.pdbx_seq_one_letter_code
_entity_poly.pdbx_strand_id
1 'polypeptide(L)'
;MASVFRKVIRKIVDHCPSSKRSIRDLRAQVSDLQARLDHMQYVLDEQLSHILENQHNMHVDTLTNREHASLLAWATYRRSDESDLDARKRFYYNLPQATGSVRLIQRGCASLLNEFAHIAKKYNLQYWADFGTLLGAVRHRGFIPWDDDTDLGMIRSDVNKLLELLKKDEELSMRYRAVLVFDPYVCCRQLRLRYKNPDDPSFIDIFFYDYMPEFNEKTKQRFIEIRKALQKDLHSKPFYKKWLEGGYLEDGGEFSREIEAVFTKYYDLAKSENIIADSQENSENCTVIYGLDNVDAESIYSAKYADIFPLNQAEFEKFTVNVPNNSQKVLFNYYGDIYKLPADMVSHFQHVSRDLLENKRIVDAIEEDIATNTYATNA
;
A
#
# COMPACT_ATOMS: atom_id res chain seq x y z
N MET A 1 -82.26 17.93 24.70
CA MET A 1 -81.80 16.92 23.71
C MET A 1 -80.31 16.56 23.79
N ALA A 2 -79.40 17.44 24.27
CA ALA A 2 -77.96 17.15 24.37
C ALA A 2 -77.55 16.08 25.41
N SER A 3 -78.36 15.82 26.44
CA SER A 3 -78.08 14.83 27.50
C SER A 3 -78.32 13.38 27.04
N VAL A 4 -79.35 13.16 26.21
CA VAL A 4 -79.64 11.84 25.61
C VAL A 4 -78.60 11.51 24.55
N PHE A 5 -78.19 12.51 23.74
CA PHE A 5 -77.15 12.34 22.73
C PHE A 5 -75.78 11.98 23.33
N ARG A 6 -75.40 12.56 24.48
CA ARG A 6 -74.17 12.16 25.21
C ARG A 6 -74.23 10.74 25.78
N LYS A 7 -75.39 10.30 26.31
CA LYS A 7 -75.56 8.92 26.80
C LYS A 7 -75.56 7.89 25.67
N VAL A 8 -76.14 8.24 24.52
CA VAL A 8 -76.16 7.39 23.32
C VAL A 8 -74.75 7.27 22.71
N ILE A 9 -73.99 8.37 22.61
CA ILE A 9 -72.58 8.32 22.16
C ILE A 9 -71.71 7.50 23.12
N ARG A 10 -71.89 7.62 24.44
CA ARG A 10 -71.14 6.79 25.42
C ARG A 10 -71.44 5.30 25.24
N LYS A 11 -72.71 4.93 25.06
CA LYS A 11 -73.11 3.53 24.79
C LYS A 11 -72.57 3.02 23.45
N ILE A 12 -72.53 3.84 22.40
CA ILE A 12 -71.99 3.48 21.08
C ILE A 12 -70.45 3.33 21.14
N VAL A 13 -69.76 4.13 21.95
CA VAL A 13 -68.31 4.00 22.18
C VAL A 13 -67.99 2.74 23.01
N ASP A 14 -68.85 2.38 23.97
CA ASP A 14 -68.72 1.14 24.76
C ASP A 14 -69.11 -0.13 23.99
N HIS A 15 -69.81 0.00 22.85
CA HIS A 15 -70.20 -1.11 21.96
C HIS A 15 -69.51 -1.06 20.58
N CYS A 16 -68.53 -0.17 20.39
CA CYS A 16 -67.66 -0.19 19.23
C CYS A 16 -66.58 -1.27 19.44
N PRO A 17 -66.26 -2.08 18.43
CA PRO A 17 -65.46 -3.29 18.59
C PRO A 17 -64.11 -2.96 19.23
N SER A 18 -63.64 -3.89 20.07
CA SER A 18 -62.35 -3.98 20.77
C SER A 18 -61.13 -3.39 20.03
N SER A 19 -61.21 -3.24 18.71
CA SER A 19 -60.35 -2.48 17.80
C SER A 19 -59.98 -1.03 18.20
N LYS A 20 -60.87 -0.17 18.72
CA LYS A 20 -60.51 1.26 18.97
C LYS A 20 -59.70 1.49 20.25
N ARG A 21 -60.00 0.74 21.32
CA ARG A 21 -59.19 0.76 22.55
C ARG A 21 -57.84 0.09 22.32
N SER A 22 -57.83 -1.08 21.66
CA SER A 22 -56.58 -1.74 21.27
C SER A 22 -55.70 -0.88 20.34
N ILE A 23 -56.26 -0.14 19.37
CA ILE A 23 -55.49 0.80 18.55
C ILE A 23 -54.90 1.95 19.39
N ARG A 24 -55.64 2.45 20.39
CA ARG A 24 -55.13 3.48 21.30
C ARG A 24 -54.01 2.95 22.20
N ASP A 25 -54.17 1.74 22.72
CA ASP A 25 -53.17 1.08 23.56
C ASP A 25 -51.91 0.73 22.75
N LEU A 26 -52.07 0.27 21.50
CA LEU A 26 -50.96 0.06 20.56
C LEU A 26 -50.23 1.37 20.25
N ARG A 27 -50.94 2.48 20.02
CA ARG A 27 -50.29 3.79 19.81
C ARG A 27 -49.52 4.25 21.05
N ALA A 28 -50.06 4.00 22.25
CA ALA A 28 -49.37 4.31 23.49
C ALA A 28 -48.11 3.44 23.67
N GLN A 29 -48.17 2.15 23.36
CA GLN A 29 -47.01 1.25 23.38
C GLN A 29 -45.96 1.65 22.34
N VAL A 30 -46.36 2.00 21.11
CA VAL A 30 -45.44 2.48 20.07
C VAL A 30 -44.79 3.80 20.51
N SER A 31 -45.53 4.71 21.13
CA SER A 31 -44.98 5.96 21.66
C SER A 31 -44.00 5.72 22.81
N ASP A 32 -44.29 4.76 23.70
CA ASP A 32 -43.37 4.37 24.79
C ASP A 32 -42.11 3.71 24.24
N LEU A 33 -42.24 2.83 23.25
CA LEU A 33 -41.10 2.23 22.54
C LEU A 33 -40.25 3.29 21.83
N GLN A 34 -40.87 4.28 21.19
CA GLN A 34 -40.14 5.38 20.55
C GLN A 34 -39.35 6.19 21.60
N ALA A 35 -39.98 6.55 22.73
CA ALA A 35 -39.30 7.27 23.79
C ALA A 35 -38.12 6.47 24.39
N ARG A 36 -38.25 5.15 24.52
CA ARG A 36 -37.15 4.27 24.93
C ARG A 36 -36.03 4.20 23.88
N LEU A 37 -36.37 4.13 22.59
CA LEU A 37 -35.39 4.18 21.51
C LEU A 37 -34.63 5.50 21.51
N ASP A 38 -35.32 6.62 21.63
CA ASP A 38 -34.69 7.95 21.67
C ASP A 38 -33.76 8.08 22.90
N HIS A 39 -34.17 7.54 24.05
CA HIS A 39 -33.32 7.50 25.24
C HIS A 39 -32.09 6.61 25.07
N MET A 40 -32.25 5.41 24.48
CA MET A 40 -31.10 4.53 24.18
C MET A 40 -30.14 5.18 23.20
N GLN A 41 -30.66 5.85 22.15
CA GLN A 41 -29.86 6.59 21.19
C GLN A 41 -29.04 7.68 21.89
N TYR A 42 -29.68 8.47 22.76
CA TYR A 42 -29.00 9.50 23.55
C TYR A 42 -27.87 8.94 24.42
N VAL A 43 -28.13 7.85 25.16
CA VAL A 43 -27.11 7.21 26.01
C VAL A 43 -25.97 6.66 25.16
N LEU A 44 -26.26 6.05 24.00
CA LEU A 44 -25.24 5.55 23.08
C LEU A 44 -24.38 6.68 22.53
N ASP A 45 -24.97 7.81 22.13
CA ASP A 45 -24.24 8.95 21.58
C ASP A 45 -23.34 9.60 22.65
N GLU A 46 -23.79 9.69 23.91
CA GLU A 46 -23.00 10.17 25.04
C GLU A 46 -21.83 9.22 25.35
N GLN A 47 -22.09 7.91 25.44
CA GLN A 47 -21.04 6.91 25.67
C GLN A 47 -20.02 6.88 24.53
N LEU A 48 -20.48 6.99 23.27
CA LEU A 48 -19.59 7.07 22.12
C LEU A 48 -18.70 8.30 22.19
N SER A 49 -19.25 9.47 22.56
CA SER A 49 -18.48 10.71 22.73
C SER A 49 -17.38 10.55 23.78
N HIS A 50 -17.69 9.96 24.94
CA HIS A 50 -16.70 9.67 25.97
C HIS A 50 -15.63 8.66 25.53
N ILE A 51 -16.02 7.62 24.80
CA ILE A 51 -15.06 6.65 24.26
C ILE A 51 -14.11 7.32 23.29
N LEU A 52 -14.62 8.15 22.37
CA LEU A 52 -13.81 8.88 21.40
C LEU A 52 -12.85 9.86 22.08
N GLU A 53 -13.31 10.59 23.10
CA GLU A 53 -12.47 11.49 23.89
C GLU A 53 -11.37 10.71 24.64
N ASN A 54 -11.73 9.61 25.30
CA ASN A 54 -10.76 8.76 26.00
C ASN A 54 -9.74 8.14 25.05
N GLN A 55 -10.17 7.68 23.87
CA GLN A 55 -9.28 7.18 22.83
C GLN A 55 -8.32 8.26 22.35
N HIS A 56 -8.81 9.49 22.13
CA HIS A 56 -7.97 10.62 21.76
C HIS A 56 -6.93 10.93 22.84
N ASN A 57 -7.34 11.03 24.11
CA ASN A 57 -6.44 11.31 25.23
C ASN A 57 -5.38 10.20 25.39
N MET A 58 -5.78 8.93 25.34
CA MET A 58 -4.85 7.81 25.37
C MET A 58 -3.85 7.85 24.21
N HIS A 59 -4.30 8.23 23.02
CA HIS A 59 -3.43 8.37 21.86
C HIS A 59 -2.40 9.49 22.07
N VAL A 60 -2.83 10.66 22.54
CA VAL A 60 -1.94 11.79 22.85
C VAL A 60 -0.93 11.42 23.94
N ASP A 61 -1.36 10.78 25.02
CA ASP A 61 -0.48 10.32 26.10
C ASP A 61 0.55 9.30 25.59
N THR A 62 0.12 8.36 24.75
CA THR A 62 1.01 7.35 24.14
C THR A 62 2.06 8.00 23.26
N LEU A 63 1.66 8.94 22.39
CA LEU A 63 2.59 9.68 21.54
C LEU A 63 3.57 10.51 22.38
N THR A 64 3.08 11.22 23.39
CA THR A 64 3.90 12.06 24.27
C THR A 64 4.93 11.23 25.02
N ASN A 65 4.51 10.12 25.63
CA ASN A 65 5.41 9.21 26.34
C ASN A 65 6.47 8.61 25.40
N ARG A 66 6.08 8.28 24.16
CA ARG A 66 7.01 7.81 23.14
C ARG A 66 8.04 8.87 22.74
N GLU A 67 7.64 10.12 22.57
CA GLU A 67 8.56 11.22 22.27
C GLU A 67 9.52 11.47 23.45
N HIS A 68 9.01 11.47 24.69
CA HIS A 68 9.86 11.58 25.89
C HIS A 68 10.90 10.45 25.96
N ALA A 69 10.47 9.20 25.75
CA ALA A 69 11.37 8.04 25.74
C ALA A 69 12.42 8.15 24.62
N SER A 70 12.01 8.57 23.43
CA SER A 70 12.89 8.81 22.29
C SER A 70 13.95 9.88 22.62
N LEU A 71 13.54 11.03 23.16
CA LEU A 71 14.46 12.12 23.55
C LEU A 71 15.51 11.65 24.56
N LEU A 72 15.09 10.94 25.61
CA LEU A 72 16.00 10.40 26.62
C LEU A 72 16.95 9.35 26.05
N ALA A 73 16.46 8.47 25.17
CA ALA A 73 17.27 7.45 24.51
C ALA A 73 18.34 8.08 23.63
N TRP A 74 17.99 9.08 22.80
CA TRP A 74 18.96 9.77 21.95
C TRP A 74 19.98 10.59 22.75
N ALA A 75 19.54 11.27 23.81
CA ALA A 75 20.44 11.99 24.72
C ALA A 75 21.48 11.07 25.36
N THR A 76 21.14 9.80 25.60
CA THR A 76 22.03 8.79 26.19
C THR A 76 22.90 8.10 25.14
N TYR A 77 22.36 7.84 23.94
CA TYR A 77 23.08 7.13 22.87
C TYR A 77 24.10 7.99 22.14
N ARG A 78 23.82 9.30 22.02
CA ARG A 78 24.66 10.26 21.30
C ARG A 78 25.98 10.49 22.03
N ARG A 79 27.08 10.44 21.29
CA ARG A 79 28.44 10.77 21.76
C ARG A 79 28.65 12.28 21.82
N SER A 80 29.60 12.74 22.63
CA SER A 80 29.87 14.17 22.80
C SER A 80 30.43 14.84 21.53
N ASP A 81 31.03 14.06 20.63
CA ASP A 81 31.71 14.50 19.41
C ASP A 81 30.90 14.33 18.13
N GLU A 82 29.62 13.91 18.21
CA GLU A 82 28.77 13.70 17.04
C GLU A 82 27.46 14.53 17.07
N SER A 83 26.93 14.79 15.87
CA SER A 83 25.62 15.44 15.71
C SER A 83 24.47 14.48 16.05
N ASP A 84 23.27 15.01 16.30
CA ASP A 84 22.07 14.17 16.53
C ASP A 84 21.76 13.28 15.32
N LEU A 85 21.92 13.81 14.11
CA LEU A 85 21.69 13.08 12.87
C LEU A 85 22.72 11.95 12.70
N ASP A 86 23.99 12.19 13.01
CA ASP A 86 25.03 11.16 12.90
C ASP A 86 24.83 10.05 13.93
N ALA A 87 24.38 10.39 15.14
CA ALA A 87 23.98 9.40 16.15
C ALA A 87 22.84 8.51 15.65
N ARG A 88 21.79 9.10 15.05
CA ARG A 88 20.67 8.34 14.48
C ARG A 88 21.10 7.46 13.31
N LYS A 89 21.90 7.98 12.38
CA LYS A 89 22.49 7.18 11.29
C LYS A 89 23.30 6.02 11.83
N ARG A 90 24.17 6.27 12.81
CA ARG A 90 24.95 5.24 13.49
C ARG A 90 24.06 4.20 14.15
N PHE A 91 22.95 4.57 14.76
CA PHE A 91 21.98 3.62 15.30
C PHE A 91 21.43 2.67 14.23
N TYR A 92 20.87 3.21 13.14
CA TYR A 92 20.27 2.38 12.09
C TYR A 92 21.29 1.52 11.34
N TYR A 93 22.50 2.04 11.08
CA TYR A 93 23.57 1.27 10.45
C TYR A 93 24.09 0.12 11.32
N ASN A 94 23.87 0.16 12.64
CA ASN A 94 24.28 -0.89 13.57
C ASN A 94 23.09 -1.73 14.08
N LEU A 95 21.88 -1.53 13.54
CA LEU A 95 20.77 -2.43 13.85
C LEU A 95 21.12 -3.85 13.38
N PRO A 96 20.85 -4.87 14.19
CA PRO A 96 21.08 -6.24 13.78
C PRO A 96 20.19 -6.57 12.58
N GLN A 97 20.74 -7.36 11.66
CA GLN A 97 19.95 -7.95 10.59
C GLN A 97 18.87 -8.87 11.18
N ALA A 98 17.82 -9.12 10.41
CA ALA A 98 16.83 -10.12 10.75
C ALA A 98 17.49 -11.49 10.94
N THR A 99 16.79 -12.39 11.65
CA THR A 99 17.20 -13.79 11.85
C THR A 99 16.05 -14.74 11.51
N GLY A 100 16.33 -16.02 11.33
CA GLY A 100 15.29 -17.03 11.08
C GLY A 100 14.59 -16.84 9.73
N SER A 101 13.27 -17.09 9.69
CA SER A 101 12.47 -17.06 8.46
C SER A 101 12.48 -15.70 7.76
N VAL A 102 12.44 -14.59 8.50
CA VAL A 102 12.55 -13.24 7.92
C VAL A 102 13.87 -13.07 7.18
N ARG A 103 14.99 -13.53 7.76
CA ARG A 103 16.28 -13.41 7.09
C ARG A 103 16.40 -14.31 5.87
N LEU A 104 15.78 -15.49 5.92
CA LEU A 104 15.75 -16.40 4.78
C LEU A 104 15.10 -15.71 3.57
N ILE A 105 13.90 -15.15 3.74
CA ILE A 105 13.22 -14.48 2.64
C ILE A 105 13.93 -13.20 2.20
N GLN A 106 14.49 -12.41 3.13
CA GLN A 106 15.33 -11.25 2.79
C GLN A 106 16.52 -11.65 1.91
N ARG A 107 17.18 -12.78 2.18
CA ARG A 107 18.29 -13.27 1.35
C ARG A 107 17.82 -13.69 -0.06
N GLY A 108 16.67 -14.33 -0.16
CA GLY A 108 16.05 -14.69 -1.44
C GLY A 108 15.72 -13.46 -2.29
N CYS A 109 15.02 -12.48 -1.69
CA CYS A 109 14.71 -11.20 -2.32
C CYS A 109 15.99 -10.40 -2.66
N ALA A 110 17.01 -10.37 -1.79
CA ALA A 110 18.30 -9.75 -2.06
C ALA A 110 18.99 -10.37 -3.29
N SER A 111 18.98 -11.70 -3.39
CA SER A 111 19.57 -12.43 -4.51
C SER A 111 18.88 -12.06 -5.82
N LEU A 112 17.53 -12.09 -5.83
CA LEU A 112 16.73 -11.74 -6.99
C LEU A 112 16.94 -10.27 -7.41
N LEU A 113 17.01 -9.36 -6.44
CA LEU A 113 17.27 -7.94 -6.68
C LEU A 113 18.69 -7.69 -7.22
N ASN A 114 19.69 -8.42 -6.74
CA ASN A 114 21.05 -8.38 -7.28
C ASN A 114 21.08 -8.85 -8.75
N GLU A 115 20.41 -9.95 -9.05
CA GLU A 115 20.28 -10.46 -10.43
C GLU A 115 19.58 -9.44 -11.33
N PHE A 116 18.47 -8.86 -10.85
CA PHE A 116 17.73 -7.82 -11.58
C PHE A 116 18.59 -6.58 -11.83
N ALA A 117 19.37 -6.11 -10.86
CA ALA A 117 20.28 -4.97 -11.04
C ALA A 117 21.27 -5.18 -12.19
N HIS A 118 21.79 -6.40 -12.33
CA HIS A 118 22.69 -6.77 -13.43
C HIS A 118 21.96 -6.85 -14.77
N ILE A 119 20.75 -7.42 -14.80
CA ILE A 119 19.88 -7.44 -15.99
C ILE A 119 19.57 -6.02 -16.44
N ALA A 120 19.14 -5.16 -15.53
CA ALA A 120 18.80 -3.77 -15.82
C ALA A 120 20.00 -3.00 -16.40
N LYS A 121 21.20 -3.20 -15.84
CA LYS A 121 22.43 -2.64 -16.40
C LYS A 121 22.75 -3.18 -17.80
N LYS A 122 22.63 -4.50 -18.02
CA LYS A 122 22.92 -5.16 -19.31
C LYS A 122 22.00 -4.67 -20.42
N TYR A 123 20.71 -4.49 -20.14
CA TYR A 123 19.70 -4.12 -21.13
C TYR A 123 19.28 -2.65 -21.07
N ASN A 124 20.00 -1.82 -20.30
CA ASN A 124 19.74 -0.39 -20.15
C ASN A 124 18.28 -0.08 -19.72
N LEU A 125 17.79 -0.82 -18.72
CA LEU A 125 16.50 -0.58 -18.09
C LEU A 125 16.67 0.42 -16.96
N GLN A 126 15.89 1.49 -16.97
CA GLN A 126 15.85 2.44 -15.86
C GLN A 126 14.89 1.93 -14.79
N TYR A 127 15.38 1.87 -13.56
CA TYR A 127 14.63 1.52 -12.36
C TYR A 127 15.26 2.22 -11.16
N TRP A 128 14.54 2.35 -10.07
CA TRP A 128 15.09 2.76 -8.78
C TRP A 128 14.50 1.93 -7.65
N ALA A 129 15.25 1.72 -6.58
CA ALA A 129 14.70 1.23 -5.32
C ALA A 129 13.66 2.24 -4.83
N ASP A 130 12.51 1.74 -4.42
CA ASP A 130 11.37 2.55 -3.99
C ASP A 130 10.93 2.17 -2.56
N PHE A 131 10.06 2.98 -1.95
CA PHE A 131 9.43 2.70 -0.65
C PHE A 131 10.36 2.10 0.42
N GLY A 132 10.04 0.89 0.94
CA GLY A 132 10.78 0.22 2.01
C GLY A 132 12.21 -0.13 1.59
N THR A 133 12.39 -0.50 0.32
CA THR A 133 13.71 -0.83 -0.24
C THR A 133 14.60 0.41 -0.37
N LEU A 134 14.07 1.55 -0.83
CA LEU A 134 14.81 2.81 -0.87
C LEU A 134 15.21 3.26 0.52
N LEU A 135 14.26 3.18 1.46
CA LEU A 135 14.50 3.52 2.86
C LEU A 135 15.57 2.59 3.47
N GLY A 136 15.51 1.30 3.17
CA GLY A 136 16.52 0.31 3.51
C GLY A 136 17.90 0.69 2.98
N ALA A 137 18.02 0.98 1.68
CA ALA A 137 19.28 1.39 1.06
C ALA A 137 19.88 2.65 1.72
N VAL A 138 19.07 3.69 1.96
CA VAL A 138 19.54 4.96 2.51
C VAL A 138 19.84 4.88 4.01
N ARG A 139 19.01 4.17 4.79
CA ARG A 139 19.03 4.18 6.26
C ARG A 139 19.73 2.97 6.88
N HIS A 140 19.68 1.79 6.26
CA HIS A 140 20.24 0.54 6.78
C HIS A 140 21.37 -0.03 5.91
N ARG A 141 21.52 0.45 4.67
CA ARG A 141 22.40 -0.15 3.65
C ARG A 141 22.01 -1.60 3.32
N GLY A 142 20.72 -1.90 3.35
CA GLY A 142 20.17 -3.24 3.19
C GLY A 142 18.71 -3.25 3.64
N PHE A 143 18.20 -4.42 3.99
CA PHE A 143 16.81 -4.52 4.46
C PHE A 143 16.57 -3.76 5.77
N ILE A 144 15.37 -3.22 5.90
CA ILE A 144 14.82 -2.88 7.20
C ILE A 144 14.59 -4.21 7.96
N PRO A 145 15.02 -4.37 9.23
CA PRO A 145 15.06 -5.71 9.86
C PRO A 145 13.73 -6.46 9.98
N TRP A 146 12.61 -5.76 9.91
CA TRP A 146 11.26 -6.34 10.00
C TRP A 146 10.51 -6.37 8.66
N ASP A 147 11.14 -5.89 7.59
CA ASP A 147 10.60 -5.85 6.23
C ASP A 147 11.03 -7.10 5.45
N ASP A 148 10.20 -7.58 4.52
CA ASP A 148 10.38 -8.91 3.90
C ASP A 148 10.22 -8.98 2.37
N ASP A 149 9.99 -7.86 1.71
CA ASP A 149 9.95 -7.78 0.25
C ASP A 149 10.88 -6.69 -0.32
N THR A 150 10.87 -6.56 -1.64
CA THR A 150 11.65 -5.55 -2.35
C THR A 150 10.78 -4.79 -3.33
N ASP A 151 10.96 -3.48 -3.35
CA ASP A 151 10.13 -2.51 -4.06
C ASP A 151 10.99 -1.73 -5.06
N LEU A 152 10.57 -1.73 -6.32
CA LEU A 152 11.19 -0.94 -7.38
C LEU A 152 10.18 -0.05 -8.08
N GLY A 153 10.58 1.18 -8.38
CA GLY A 153 9.88 2.06 -9.30
C GLY A 153 10.47 1.94 -10.70
N MET A 154 9.61 1.87 -11.71
CA MET A 154 10.00 1.88 -13.12
C MET A 154 9.04 2.73 -13.94
N ILE A 155 9.58 3.49 -14.90
CA ILE A 155 8.75 4.12 -15.92
C ILE A 155 8.10 3.03 -16.76
N ARG A 156 6.81 3.17 -17.06
CA ARG A 156 6.03 2.14 -17.77
C ARG A 156 6.65 1.68 -19.09
N SER A 157 7.32 2.57 -19.82
CA SER A 157 8.03 2.21 -21.04
C SER A 157 9.21 1.27 -20.79
N ASP A 158 9.91 1.39 -19.66
CA ASP A 158 10.95 0.43 -19.24
C ASP A 158 10.35 -0.88 -18.71
N VAL A 159 9.18 -0.84 -18.06
CA VAL A 159 8.45 -2.08 -17.71
C VAL A 159 8.07 -2.86 -18.97
N ASN A 160 7.57 -2.17 -20.00
CA ASN A 160 7.24 -2.81 -21.28
C ASN A 160 8.47 -3.44 -21.94
N LYS A 161 9.65 -2.78 -21.88
CA LYS A 161 10.92 -3.36 -22.35
C LYS A 161 11.27 -4.62 -21.55
N LEU A 162 11.17 -4.58 -20.22
CA LEU A 162 11.42 -5.75 -19.37
C LEU A 162 10.53 -6.94 -19.74
N LEU A 163 9.22 -6.70 -19.90
CA LEU A 163 8.27 -7.76 -20.29
C LEU A 163 8.60 -8.35 -21.67
N GLU A 164 9.01 -7.53 -22.63
CA GLU A 164 9.42 -8.00 -23.95
C GLU A 164 10.75 -8.78 -23.91
N LEU A 165 11.69 -8.37 -23.06
CA LEU A 165 12.95 -9.09 -22.84
C LEU A 165 12.70 -10.49 -22.25
N LEU A 166 11.87 -10.59 -21.22
CA LEU A 166 11.52 -11.87 -20.58
C LEU A 166 10.79 -12.85 -21.51
N LYS A 167 10.16 -12.36 -22.59
CA LYS A 167 9.55 -13.21 -23.62
C LYS A 167 10.52 -13.67 -24.69
N LYS A 168 11.52 -12.84 -25.03
CA LYS A 168 12.42 -13.05 -26.18
C LYS A 168 13.74 -13.70 -25.82
N ASP A 169 14.24 -13.45 -24.62
CA ASP A 169 15.50 -13.99 -24.13
C ASP A 169 15.26 -15.33 -23.43
N GLU A 170 15.71 -16.42 -24.05
CA GLU A 170 15.46 -17.78 -23.58
C GLU A 170 16.04 -18.01 -22.17
N GLU A 171 17.25 -17.52 -21.89
CA GLU A 171 17.92 -17.69 -20.59
C GLU A 171 17.13 -16.97 -19.49
N LEU A 172 16.70 -15.73 -19.75
CA LEU A 172 15.89 -14.99 -18.79
C LEU A 172 14.52 -15.65 -18.59
N SER A 173 13.89 -16.17 -19.65
CA SER A 173 12.56 -16.80 -19.59
C SER A 173 12.54 -18.14 -18.84
N MET A 174 13.69 -18.82 -18.78
CA MET A 174 13.91 -20.05 -18.02
C MET A 174 14.10 -19.77 -16.53
N ARG A 175 14.75 -18.66 -16.16
CA ARG A 175 15.06 -18.32 -14.77
C ARG A 175 14.02 -17.46 -14.09
N TYR A 176 13.34 -16.57 -14.81
CA TYR A 176 12.40 -15.61 -14.24
C TYR A 176 11.02 -15.68 -14.89
N ARG A 177 10.05 -15.13 -14.18
CA ARG A 177 8.71 -14.82 -14.69
C ARG A 177 8.26 -13.49 -14.12
N ALA A 178 7.54 -12.74 -14.94
CA ALA A 178 6.85 -11.53 -14.50
C ALA A 178 5.34 -11.82 -14.46
N VAL A 179 4.70 -11.47 -13.35
CA VAL A 179 3.29 -11.77 -13.09
C VAL A 179 2.60 -10.49 -12.68
N LEU A 180 1.53 -10.12 -13.37
CA LEU A 180 0.65 -9.05 -12.91
C LEU A 180 -0.20 -9.57 -11.76
N VAL A 181 -0.29 -8.79 -10.69
CA VAL A 181 -1.09 -9.09 -9.50
C VAL A 181 -2.08 -7.95 -9.28
N PHE A 182 -3.33 -8.32 -9.06
CA PHE A 182 -4.43 -7.41 -8.81
C PHE A 182 -4.88 -7.53 -7.35
N ASP A 183 -5.00 -6.41 -6.66
CA ASP A 183 -5.54 -6.36 -5.29
C ASP A 183 -6.93 -5.72 -5.29
N PRO A 184 -7.93 -6.29 -4.58
CA PRO A 184 -9.28 -5.74 -4.54
C PRO A 184 -9.45 -4.63 -3.49
N TYR A 185 -8.55 -4.47 -2.52
CA TYR A 185 -8.74 -3.57 -1.38
C TYR A 185 -8.52 -2.12 -1.78
N VAL A 186 -7.44 -1.84 -2.50
CA VAL A 186 -7.13 -0.52 -3.05
C VAL A 186 -7.44 -0.49 -4.55
N CYS A 187 -7.79 -1.64 -5.16
CA CYS A 187 -7.92 -1.80 -6.60
C CYS A 187 -6.61 -1.45 -7.31
N CYS A 188 -5.52 -2.14 -6.95
CA CYS A 188 -4.21 -2.00 -7.57
C CYS A 188 -3.93 -3.07 -8.63
N ARG A 189 -2.95 -2.75 -9.48
CA ARG A 189 -2.38 -3.60 -10.52
C ARG A 189 -0.85 -3.47 -10.48
N GLN A 190 -0.17 -4.42 -9.85
CA GLN A 190 1.29 -4.39 -9.69
C GLN A 190 1.97 -5.48 -10.50
N LEU A 191 3.21 -5.25 -10.90
CA LEU A 191 4.02 -6.28 -11.55
C LEU A 191 4.95 -6.91 -10.52
N ARG A 192 4.95 -8.25 -10.41
CA ARG A 192 5.93 -8.99 -9.62
C ARG A 192 6.91 -9.70 -10.52
N LEU A 193 8.20 -9.42 -10.34
CA LEU A 193 9.26 -10.27 -10.88
C LEU A 193 9.55 -11.38 -9.86
N ARG A 194 9.59 -12.62 -10.32
CA ARG A 194 9.89 -13.80 -9.49
C ARG A 194 10.83 -14.73 -10.22
N TYR A 195 11.44 -15.65 -9.48
CA TYR A 195 11.99 -16.85 -10.09
C TYR A 195 10.91 -17.67 -10.79
N LYS A 196 11.32 -18.43 -11.81
CA LYS A 196 10.47 -19.36 -12.53
C LYS A 196 10.02 -20.51 -11.62
N ASN A 197 10.90 -20.91 -10.70
CA ASN A 197 10.63 -21.87 -9.64
C ASN A 197 9.42 -21.41 -8.81
N PRO A 198 8.31 -22.16 -8.77
CA PRO A 198 7.13 -21.76 -8.02
C PRO A 198 7.26 -21.99 -6.51
N ASP A 199 8.26 -22.77 -6.07
CA ASP A 199 8.49 -23.04 -4.66
C ASP A 199 9.31 -21.94 -3.97
N ASP A 200 10.00 -21.08 -4.73
CA ASP A 200 10.63 -19.88 -4.18
C ASP A 200 9.60 -18.71 -4.16
N PRO A 201 9.18 -18.24 -2.97
CA PRO A 201 8.24 -17.15 -2.83
C PRO A 201 8.90 -15.76 -2.98
N SER A 202 10.21 -15.67 -3.18
CA SER A 202 10.92 -14.39 -3.36
C SER A 202 10.39 -13.64 -4.57
N PHE A 203 10.15 -12.34 -4.39
CA PHE A 203 9.67 -11.48 -5.45
C PHE A 203 10.21 -10.06 -5.31
N ILE A 204 10.16 -9.34 -6.43
CA ILE A 204 10.33 -7.89 -6.48
C ILE A 204 8.99 -7.29 -6.92
N ASP A 205 8.41 -6.43 -6.09
CA ASP A 205 7.28 -5.58 -6.47
C ASP A 205 7.83 -4.44 -7.36
N ILE A 206 7.32 -4.36 -8.59
CA ILE A 206 7.66 -3.35 -9.59
C ILE A 206 6.44 -2.48 -9.78
N PHE A 207 6.53 -1.25 -9.29
CA PHE A 207 5.49 -0.26 -9.42
C PHE A 207 5.62 0.55 -10.70
N PHE A 208 4.48 0.79 -11.33
CA PHE A 208 4.39 1.59 -12.53
C PHE A 208 4.46 3.07 -12.19
N TYR A 209 5.36 3.78 -12.89
CA TYR A 209 5.39 5.23 -12.91
C TYR A 209 5.18 5.76 -14.32
N ASP A 210 4.52 6.90 -14.41
CA ASP A 210 4.27 7.62 -15.66
C ASP A 210 4.81 9.04 -15.58
N TYR A 211 5.03 9.66 -16.74
CA TYR A 211 5.34 11.09 -16.80
C TYR A 211 4.04 11.89 -16.81
N MET A 212 3.96 12.94 -16.00
CA MET A 212 2.97 14.00 -16.10
C MET A 212 3.63 15.22 -16.75
N PRO A 213 3.35 15.55 -18.03
CA PRO A 213 4.03 16.63 -18.75
C PRO A 213 3.83 18.00 -18.12
N GLU A 214 2.63 18.25 -17.56
CA GLU A 214 2.29 19.49 -16.88
C GLU A 214 1.72 19.18 -15.50
N PHE A 215 2.50 19.47 -14.45
CA PHE A 215 2.05 19.28 -13.08
C PHE A 215 1.48 20.58 -12.50
N ASN A 216 0.16 20.64 -12.36
CA ASN A 216 -0.56 21.72 -11.70
C ASN A 216 -1.78 21.15 -10.96
N GLU A 217 -2.46 21.98 -10.15
CA GLU A 217 -3.61 21.50 -9.38
C GLU A 217 -4.76 20.97 -10.26
N LYS A 218 -4.92 21.47 -11.50
CA LYS A 218 -5.94 20.99 -12.43
C LYS A 218 -5.63 19.59 -12.95
N THR A 219 -4.40 19.34 -13.40
CA THR A 219 -3.98 18.02 -13.91
C THR A 219 -3.92 16.99 -12.79
N LYS A 220 -3.47 17.39 -11.59
CA LYS A 220 -3.53 16.60 -10.36
C LYS A 220 -4.97 16.21 -10.01
N GLN A 221 -5.89 17.18 -9.96
CA GLN A 221 -7.30 16.90 -9.66
C GLN A 221 -7.93 15.99 -10.71
N ARG A 222 -7.59 16.19 -11.99
CA ARG A 222 -8.09 15.33 -13.07
C ARG A 222 -7.57 13.90 -12.97
N PHE A 223 -6.30 13.71 -12.63
CA PHE A 223 -5.75 12.38 -12.35
C PHE A 223 -6.51 11.66 -11.23
N ILE A 224 -6.78 12.37 -10.12
CA ILE A 224 -7.57 11.85 -9.00
C ILE A 224 -8.98 11.45 -9.45
N GLU A 225 -9.65 12.28 -10.26
CA GLU A 225 -10.98 11.95 -10.81
C GLU A 225 -10.98 10.68 -11.66
N ILE A 226 -9.98 10.54 -12.55
CA ILE A 226 -9.81 9.35 -13.38
C ILE A 226 -9.61 8.12 -12.49
N ARG A 227 -8.77 8.23 -11.46
CA ARG A 227 -8.52 7.15 -10.51
C ARG A 227 -9.77 6.76 -9.72
N LYS A 228 -10.53 7.73 -9.20
CA LYS A 228 -11.81 7.47 -8.51
C LYS A 228 -12.82 6.81 -9.45
N ALA A 229 -12.84 7.22 -10.72
CA ALA A 229 -13.71 6.61 -11.72
C ALA A 229 -13.31 5.16 -12.02
N LEU A 230 -12.01 4.85 -12.08
CA LEU A 230 -11.48 3.50 -12.22
C LEU A 230 -11.94 2.60 -11.06
N GLN A 231 -11.70 3.02 -9.81
CA GLN A 231 -12.14 2.30 -8.62
C GLN A 231 -13.66 2.06 -8.63
N LYS A 232 -14.44 3.10 -8.96
CA LYS A 232 -15.90 2.98 -9.05
C LYS A 232 -16.34 1.99 -10.13
N ASP A 233 -15.68 1.96 -11.29
CA ASP A 233 -15.99 1.00 -12.37
C ASP A 233 -15.71 -0.43 -11.89
N LEU A 234 -14.56 -0.69 -11.26
CA LEU A 234 -14.23 -1.99 -10.67
C LEU A 234 -15.25 -2.41 -9.60
N HIS A 235 -15.56 -1.53 -8.64
CA HIS A 235 -16.55 -1.80 -7.58
C HIS A 235 -17.95 -2.11 -8.13
N SER A 236 -18.29 -1.58 -9.32
CA SER A 236 -19.58 -1.83 -9.96
C SER A 236 -19.66 -3.17 -10.69
N LYS A 237 -18.54 -3.88 -10.89
CA LYS A 237 -18.53 -5.14 -11.63
C LYS A 237 -19.19 -6.26 -10.83
N PRO A 238 -19.99 -7.15 -11.48
CA PRO A 238 -20.63 -8.27 -10.80
C PRO A 238 -19.63 -9.21 -10.08
N PHE A 239 -18.42 -9.34 -10.61
CA PHE A 239 -17.38 -10.19 -10.02
C PHE A 239 -16.68 -9.58 -8.80
N TYR A 240 -16.82 -8.27 -8.56
CA TYR A 240 -16.00 -7.57 -7.57
C TYR A 240 -16.15 -8.14 -6.15
N LYS A 241 -17.38 -8.48 -5.75
CA LYS A 241 -17.62 -9.10 -4.44
C LYS A 241 -16.85 -10.41 -4.26
N LYS A 242 -16.83 -11.25 -5.30
CA LYS A 242 -16.10 -12.53 -5.29
C LYS A 242 -14.59 -12.30 -5.30
N TRP A 243 -14.11 -11.32 -6.05
CA TRP A 243 -12.70 -10.92 -6.04
C TRP A 243 -12.26 -10.41 -4.66
N LEU A 244 -13.06 -9.56 -4.02
CA LEU A 244 -12.80 -9.05 -2.67
C LEU A 244 -12.73 -10.17 -1.62
N GLU A 245 -13.61 -11.17 -1.72
CA GLU A 245 -13.58 -12.36 -0.86
C GLU A 245 -12.34 -13.25 -1.13
N GLY A 246 -11.86 -13.29 -2.36
CA GLY A 246 -10.68 -14.08 -2.78
C GLY A 246 -9.33 -13.41 -2.52
N GLY A 247 -9.29 -12.09 -2.36
CA GLY A 247 -8.06 -11.33 -2.14
C GLY A 247 -7.24 -11.15 -3.42
N TYR A 248 -5.91 -11.22 -3.30
CA TYR A 248 -4.98 -11.02 -4.42
C TYR A 248 -5.22 -12.02 -5.55
N LEU A 249 -5.25 -11.52 -6.78
CA LEU A 249 -5.48 -12.29 -8.00
C LEU A 249 -4.30 -12.12 -8.96
N GLU A 250 -3.71 -13.21 -9.44
CA GLU A 250 -2.68 -13.16 -10.48
C GLU A 250 -3.30 -13.16 -11.88
N ASP A 251 -2.58 -12.61 -12.86
CA ASP A 251 -2.97 -12.69 -14.26
C ASP A 251 -3.15 -14.15 -14.72
N GLY A 252 -4.15 -14.38 -15.57
CA GLY A 252 -4.65 -15.71 -15.90
C GLY A 252 -5.69 -16.27 -14.91
N GLY A 253 -5.91 -15.61 -13.77
CA GLY A 253 -6.97 -15.94 -12.81
C GLY A 253 -8.38 -15.57 -13.29
N GLU A 254 -9.40 -16.01 -12.53
CA GLU A 254 -10.81 -15.70 -12.81
C GLU A 254 -11.02 -14.18 -12.76
N PHE A 255 -11.57 -13.58 -13.84
CA PHE A 255 -11.80 -12.14 -14.03
C PHE A 255 -10.57 -11.26 -14.32
N SER A 256 -9.36 -11.82 -14.38
CA SER A 256 -8.12 -11.05 -14.63
C SER A 256 -8.20 -10.20 -15.90
N ARG A 257 -8.77 -10.73 -17.00
CA ARG A 257 -8.95 -10.01 -18.27
C ARG A 257 -9.91 -8.84 -18.16
N GLU A 258 -11.00 -9.02 -17.43
CA GLU A 258 -12.00 -7.97 -17.19
C GLU A 258 -11.45 -6.85 -16.31
N ILE A 259 -10.63 -7.20 -15.31
CA ILE A 259 -9.91 -6.23 -14.48
C ILE A 259 -8.91 -5.45 -15.34
N GLU A 260 -8.09 -6.15 -16.13
CA GLU A 260 -7.11 -5.53 -17.04
C GLU A 260 -7.77 -4.60 -18.06
N ALA A 261 -8.94 -4.97 -18.58
CA ALA A 261 -9.70 -4.14 -19.51
C ALA A 261 -10.15 -2.82 -18.86
N VAL A 262 -10.48 -2.82 -17.56
CA VAL A 262 -10.81 -1.59 -16.83
C VAL A 262 -9.56 -0.73 -16.65
N PHE A 263 -8.44 -1.28 -16.19
CA PHE A 263 -7.19 -0.52 -16.08
C PHE A 263 -6.77 0.09 -17.43
N THR A 264 -6.80 -0.70 -18.50
CA THR A 264 -6.46 -0.26 -19.86
C THR A 264 -7.35 0.91 -20.29
N LYS A 265 -8.67 0.81 -20.09
CA LYS A 265 -9.63 1.88 -20.43
C LYS A 265 -9.28 3.21 -19.76
N TYR A 266 -8.95 3.21 -18.46
CA TYR A 266 -8.67 4.44 -17.72
C TYR A 266 -7.26 4.97 -17.97
N TYR A 267 -6.30 4.08 -18.23
CA TYR A 267 -4.98 4.46 -18.72
C TYR A 267 -5.07 5.18 -20.08
N ASP A 268 -5.79 4.60 -21.05
CA ASP A 268 -6.00 5.20 -22.37
C ASP A 268 -6.72 6.55 -22.27
N LEU A 269 -7.70 6.67 -21.36
CA LEU A 269 -8.37 7.94 -21.07
C LEU A 269 -7.37 8.99 -20.59
N ALA A 270 -6.54 8.66 -19.59
CA ALA A 270 -5.56 9.59 -19.04
C ALA A 270 -4.52 10.05 -20.08
N LYS A 271 -4.12 9.15 -20.99
CA LYS A 271 -3.26 9.53 -22.13
C LYS A 271 -3.97 10.41 -23.14
N SER A 272 -5.21 10.08 -23.49
CA SER A 272 -5.99 10.86 -24.46
C SER A 272 -6.24 12.29 -24.01
N GLU A 273 -6.29 12.52 -22.69
CA GLU A 273 -6.44 13.82 -22.05
C GLU A 273 -5.09 14.49 -21.72
N ASN A 274 -3.97 13.90 -22.12
CA ASN A 274 -2.61 14.39 -21.86
C ASN A 274 -2.30 14.57 -20.36
N ILE A 275 -2.93 13.76 -19.50
CA ILE A 275 -2.66 13.73 -18.06
C ILE A 275 -1.38 12.95 -17.76
N ILE A 276 -1.15 11.87 -18.52
CA ILE A 276 0.06 11.05 -18.46
C ILE A 276 0.67 10.85 -19.84
N ALA A 277 1.98 10.60 -19.90
CA ALA A 277 2.74 10.39 -21.12
C ALA A 277 3.78 9.27 -20.98
N ASP A 278 4.11 8.60 -22.09
CA ASP A 278 5.12 7.53 -22.15
C ASP A 278 6.56 8.04 -22.15
N SER A 279 6.74 9.31 -22.53
CA SER A 279 8.04 9.92 -22.71
C SER A 279 8.06 11.35 -22.20
N GLN A 280 9.23 11.79 -21.79
CA GLN A 280 9.47 13.14 -21.34
C GLN A 280 9.76 14.05 -22.54
N GLU A 281 8.77 14.84 -22.97
CA GLU A 281 8.98 15.83 -24.04
C GLU A 281 9.62 17.14 -23.54
N ASN A 282 9.44 17.49 -22.25
CA ASN A 282 10.03 18.68 -21.64
C ASN A 282 10.41 18.44 -20.17
N SER A 283 11.71 18.56 -19.86
CA SER A 283 12.24 18.16 -18.55
C SER A 283 11.98 19.12 -17.39
N GLU A 284 11.74 20.40 -17.68
CA GLU A 284 11.65 21.42 -16.62
C GLU A 284 10.34 21.36 -15.82
N ASN A 285 9.24 20.97 -16.46
CA ASN A 285 7.91 20.90 -15.84
C ASN A 285 7.36 19.48 -15.69
N CYS A 286 8.13 18.47 -16.11
CA CYS A 286 7.72 17.08 -16.04
C CYS A 286 7.88 16.53 -14.62
N THR A 287 6.82 15.90 -14.14
CA THR A 287 6.78 15.20 -12.85
C THR A 287 6.65 13.71 -13.11
N VAL A 288 7.43 12.90 -12.41
CA VAL A 288 7.28 11.45 -12.35
C VAL A 288 6.20 11.17 -11.31
N ILE A 289 5.12 10.54 -11.75
CA ILE A 289 3.96 10.25 -10.90
C ILE A 289 3.77 8.74 -10.80
N TYR A 290 3.29 8.32 -9.64
CA TYR A 290 2.86 6.95 -9.44
C TYR A 290 1.66 6.65 -10.34
N GLY A 291 1.70 5.51 -11.02
CA GLY A 291 0.72 5.15 -12.04
C GLY A 291 -0.69 4.99 -11.47
N LEU A 292 -1.69 5.16 -12.34
CA LEU A 292 -3.11 4.90 -12.00
C LEU A 292 -3.34 3.49 -11.46
N ASP A 293 -2.39 2.59 -11.72
CA ASP A 293 -2.35 1.21 -11.31
C ASP A 293 -2.24 1.02 -9.80
N ASN A 294 -1.66 1.95 -9.03
CA ASN A 294 -1.31 1.69 -7.61
C ASN A 294 -1.60 2.84 -6.65
N VAL A 295 -2.16 3.95 -7.14
CA VAL A 295 -2.45 5.12 -6.30
C VAL A 295 -3.73 4.92 -5.48
N ASP A 296 -3.71 5.18 -4.19
CA ASP A 296 -4.95 5.44 -3.46
C ASP A 296 -5.42 6.87 -3.77
N ALA A 297 -6.69 7.02 -4.18
CA ALA A 297 -7.18 8.19 -4.89
C ALA A 297 -7.06 9.52 -4.11
N GLU A 298 -6.77 9.48 -2.82
CA GLU A 298 -6.62 10.66 -1.97
C GLU A 298 -5.20 11.26 -1.98
N SER A 299 -4.17 10.49 -2.38
CA SER A 299 -2.78 10.92 -2.33
C SER A 299 -2.01 10.53 -3.59
N ILE A 300 -1.56 11.52 -4.37
CA ILE A 300 -0.67 11.26 -5.51
C ILE A 300 0.78 11.28 -5.02
N TYR A 301 1.44 10.12 -5.07
CA TYR A 301 2.89 10.05 -4.97
C TYR A 301 3.52 10.62 -6.24
N SER A 302 4.32 11.66 -6.06
CA SER A 302 4.94 12.38 -7.17
C SER A 302 6.29 12.95 -6.77
N ALA A 303 7.20 12.99 -7.75
CA ALA A 303 8.52 13.57 -7.62
C ALA A 303 8.87 14.32 -8.90
N LYS A 304 9.58 15.45 -8.79
CA LYS A 304 10.05 16.14 -9.99
C LYS A 304 11.00 15.23 -10.76
N TYR A 305 11.02 15.35 -12.09
CA TYR A 305 11.94 14.56 -12.90
C TYR A 305 13.39 14.62 -12.38
N ALA A 306 13.88 15.82 -12.06
CA ALA A 306 15.24 16.03 -11.55
C ALA A 306 15.52 15.43 -10.16
N ASP A 307 14.48 15.10 -9.38
CA ASP A 307 14.62 14.40 -8.11
C ASP A 307 14.77 12.88 -8.30
N ILE A 308 14.29 12.33 -9.43
CA ILE A 308 14.46 10.91 -9.79
C ILE A 308 15.69 10.71 -10.67
N PHE A 309 15.85 11.52 -11.72
CA PHE A 309 16.88 11.37 -12.74
C PHE A 309 17.90 12.53 -12.73
N PRO A 310 19.16 12.29 -13.13
CA PRO A 310 19.76 10.97 -13.41
C PRO A 310 19.81 10.11 -12.13
N LEU A 311 19.72 8.79 -12.30
CA LEU A 311 19.74 7.86 -11.17
C LEU A 311 21.12 7.84 -10.50
N ASN A 312 21.13 7.73 -9.18
CA ASN A 312 22.34 7.48 -8.38
C ASN A 312 22.39 6.00 -7.96
N GLN A 313 23.47 5.60 -7.26
CA GLN A 313 23.61 4.26 -6.71
C GLN A 313 23.77 4.30 -5.19
N ALA A 314 23.18 3.32 -4.51
CA ALA A 314 23.33 3.13 -3.07
C ALA A 314 23.70 1.67 -2.75
N GLU A 315 24.38 1.48 -1.62
CA GLU A 315 24.70 0.17 -1.07
C GLU A 315 23.41 -0.49 -0.54
N PHE A 316 23.21 -1.76 -0.92
CA PHE A 316 22.14 -2.60 -0.41
C PHE A 316 22.68 -4.01 -0.19
N GLU A 317 22.77 -4.43 1.08
CA GLU A 317 23.42 -5.66 1.51
C GLU A 317 24.90 -5.72 1.07
N LYS A 318 25.21 -6.45 0.00
CA LYS A 318 26.58 -6.64 -0.52
C LYS A 318 26.73 -6.21 -1.99
N PHE A 319 25.76 -5.48 -2.51
CA PHE A 319 25.72 -5.01 -3.88
C PHE A 319 25.17 -3.59 -3.95
N THR A 320 25.08 -3.03 -5.16
CA THR A 320 24.56 -1.68 -5.39
C THR A 320 23.24 -1.72 -6.15
N VAL A 321 22.31 -0.87 -5.76
CA VAL A 321 21.04 -0.65 -6.46
C VAL A 321 20.93 0.79 -6.93
N ASN A 322 20.21 1.00 -8.03
CA ASN A 322 19.87 2.35 -8.47
C ASN A 322 18.87 2.99 -7.49
N VAL A 323 19.04 4.27 -7.21
CA VAL A 323 18.17 5.07 -6.34
C VAL A 323 17.87 6.42 -7.00
N PRO A 324 16.79 7.12 -6.61
CA PRO A 324 16.49 8.46 -7.11
C PRO A 324 17.65 9.43 -6.87
N ASN A 325 17.86 10.37 -7.81
CA ASN A 325 18.87 11.42 -7.70
C ASN A 325 18.87 12.10 -6.33
N ASN A 326 17.66 12.44 -5.84
CA ASN A 326 17.43 13.08 -4.55
C ASN A 326 16.63 12.17 -3.61
N SER A 327 17.23 11.02 -3.27
CA SER A 327 16.59 9.98 -2.45
C SER A 327 16.04 10.49 -1.11
N GLN A 328 16.76 11.40 -0.43
CA GLN A 328 16.29 11.95 0.86
C GLN A 328 14.99 12.75 0.70
N LYS A 329 14.85 13.52 -0.38
CA LYS A 329 13.62 14.29 -0.63
C LYS A 329 12.44 13.40 -0.99
N VAL A 330 12.68 12.38 -1.82
CA VAL A 330 11.65 11.38 -2.15
C VAL A 330 11.15 10.68 -0.88
N LEU A 331 12.08 10.18 -0.06
CA LEU A 331 11.74 9.55 1.21
C LEU A 331 11.05 10.50 2.19
N PHE A 332 11.45 11.77 2.24
CA PHE A 332 10.78 12.76 3.08
C PHE A 332 9.33 13.00 2.66
N ASN A 333 9.04 13.01 1.36
CA ASN A 333 7.67 13.14 0.87
C ASN A 333 6.79 11.93 1.23
N TYR A 334 7.38 10.74 1.35
CA TYR A 334 6.64 9.50 1.66
C TYR A 334 6.49 9.29 3.17
N TYR A 335 7.56 9.50 3.94
CA TYR A 335 7.66 9.07 5.34
C TYR A 335 7.96 10.22 6.32
N GLY A 336 8.25 11.43 5.83
CA GLY A 336 8.74 12.52 6.66
C GLY A 336 10.17 12.27 7.16
N ASP A 337 10.40 12.47 8.46
CA ASP A 337 11.73 12.23 9.05
C ASP A 337 12.02 10.73 9.20
N ILE A 338 12.79 10.19 8.25
CA ILE A 338 13.19 8.79 8.22
C ILE A 338 14.12 8.35 9.38
N TYR A 339 14.67 9.29 10.14
CA TYR A 339 15.52 9.00 11.30
C TYR A 339 14.76 9.09 12.63
N LYS A 340 13.44 9.29 12.58
CA LYS A 340 12.55 9.09 13.72
C LYS A 340 12.31 7.60 13.93
N LEU A 341 12.21 7.17 15.21
CA LEU A 341 11.92 5.79 15.55
C LEU A 341 10.58 5.35 14.92
N PRO A 342 10.56 4.27 14.12
CA PRO A 342 9.38 3.81 13.38
C PRO A 342 8.29 3.27 14.30
N ALA A 343 7.02 3.43 13.92
CA ALA A 343 5.85 3.04 14.72
C ALA A 343 5.36 1.63 14.45
N ASP A 344 5.83 1.05 13.37
CA ASP A 344 5.32 -0.14 12.71
C ASP A 344 6.26 -1.34 12.82
N MET A 345 7.33 -1.25 13.62
CA MET A 345 8.32 -2.33 13.80
C MET A 345 7.70 -3.71 14.13
N VAL A 346 6.54 -3.72 14.79
CA VAL A 346 5.83 -4.95 15.21
C VAL A 346 4.56 -5.19 14.37
N SER A 347 4.02 -4.15 13.74
CA SER A 347 2.76 -4.22 12.98
C SER A 347 2.96 -4.20 11.48
N HIS A 348 4.21 -4.27 10.99
CA HIS A 348 4.52 -4.31 9.58
C HIS A 348 3.81 -5.49 8.92
N PHE A 349 3.24 -5.24 7.75
CA PHE A 349 2.50 -6.25 7.01
C PHE A 349 3.44 -7.39 6.60
N GLN A 350 3.00 -8.63 6.70
CA GLN A 350 3.80 -9.78 6.28
C GLN A 350 3.48 -10.06 4.81
N HIS A 351 4.41 -9.74 3.92
CA HIS A 351 4.21 -9.95 2.49
C HIS A 351 4.36 -11.43 2.11
N VAL A 352 5.19 -12.17 2.86
CA VAL A 352 5.34 -13.62 2.75
C VAL A 352 5.00 -14.29 4.07
N SER A 353 4.05 -15.24 4.03
CA SER A 353 3.63 -16.01 5.20
C SER A 353 4.81 -16.68 5.90
N ARG A 354 4.93 -16.48 7.21
CA ARG A 354 6.00 -17.11 8.01
C ARG A 354 5.85 -18.62 8.09
N ASP A 355 4.62 -19.13 8.13
CA ASP A 355 4.32 -20.58 8.14
C ASP A 355 4.82 -21.26 6.85
N LEU A 356 4.77 -20.55 5.71
CA LEU A 356 5.30 -21.06 4.45
C LEU A 356 6.82 -21.30 4.53
N LEU A 357 7.53 -20.43 5.24
CA LEU A 357 9.00 -20.45 5.37
C LEU A 357 9.51 -21.50 6.37
N GLU A 358 8.62 -22.22 7.05
CA GLU A 358 8.97 -23.40 7.86
C GLU A 358 9.01 -24.69 7.01
N ASN A 359 8.43 -24.66 5.81
CA ASN A 359 8.42 -25.81 4.92
C ASN A 359 9.79 -26.02 4.30
N LYS A 360 10.42 -27.15 4.62
CA LYS A 360 11.76 -27.50 4.11
C LYS A 360 11.88 -27.39 2.59
N ARG A 361 10.85 -27.75 1.82
CA ARG A 361 10.88 -27.63 0.35
C ARG A 361 11.03 -26.18 -0.11
N ILE A 362 10.35 -25.25 0.56
CA ILE A 362 10.42 -23.81 0.29
C ILE A 362 11.79 -23.28 0.69
N VAL A 363 12.30 -23.69 1.85
CA VAL A 363 13.64 -23.32 2.31
C VAL A 363 14.72 -23.77 1.33
N ASP A 364 14.66 -25.04 0.91
CA ASP A 364 15.62 -25.62 -0.03
C ASP A 364 15.54 -24.91 -1.39
N ALA A 365 14.33 -24.53 -1.85
CA ALA A 365 14.14 -23.77 -3.08
C ALA A 365 14.79 -22.38 -3.03
N ILE A 366 14.57 -21.62 -1.95
CA ILE A 366 15.20 -20.30 -1.76
C ILE A 366 16.73 -20.43 -1.76
N GLU A 367 17.27 -21.41 -1.02
CA GLU A 367 18.72 -21.60 -0.95
C GLU A 367 19.33 -22.06 -2.29
N GLU A 368 18.61 -22.87 -3.07
CA GLU A 368 19.02 -23.26 -4.43
C GLU A 368 19.06 -22.07 -5.39
N ASP A 369 18.02 -21.24 -5.40
CA ASP A 369 17.96 -20.06 -6.26
C ASP A 369 19.04 -19.03 -5.87
N ILE A 370 19.31 -18.84 -4.57
CA ILE A 370 20.46 -18.05 -4.08
C ILE A 370 21.80 -18.65 -4.55
N ALA A 371 21.99 -19.97 -4.40
CA ALA A 371 23.25 -20.63 -4.74
C ALA A 371 23.56 -20.60 -6.24
N THR A 372 22.53 -20.54 -7.08
CA THR A 372 22.68 -20.45 -8.55
C THR A 372 22.80 -19.02 -9.07
N ASN A 373 22.81 -18.01 -8.18
CA ASN A 373 23.00 -16.61 -8.56
C ASN A 373 24.41 -16.38 -9.15
N THR A 374 24.49 -16.25 -10.47
CA THR A 374 25.74 -16.03 -11.21
C THR A 374 26.39 -14.66 -10.95
N TYR A 375 25.68 -13.73 -10.32
CA TYR A 375 26.15 -12.38 -9.99
C TYR A 375 26.43 -12.21 -8.50
N ALA A 376 26.38 -13.29 -7.71
CA ALA A 376 26.83 -13.24 -6.34
C ALA A 376 28.31 -12.83 -6.31
N THR A 377 28.62 -11.74 -5.63
CA THR A 377 30.00 -11.43 -5.28
C THR A 377 30.48 -12.56 -4.36
N ASN A 378 31.40 -13.40 -4.85
CA ASN A 378 32.08 -14.40 -4.02
C ASN A 378 32.57 -13.68 -2.75
N ALA A 379 32.05 -14.13 -1.61
CA ALA A 379 32.17 -13.47 -0.32
C ALA A 379 33.62 -13.25 0.13
#